data_AF-A0A1U9NUY2-F1
#
_entry.id   AF-A0A1U9NUY2-F1
#
_cell.length_a   1.000
_cell.length_b   1.000
_cell.length_c   1.000
_cell.angle_alpha   90.00
_cell.angle_beta   90.00
_cell.angle_gamma   90.00
#
_symmetry.space_group_name_H-M   'P 1'
#
loop_
_entity.id
_entity.type
_entity.pdbx_description
1 polymer ?
#
loop_
_entity_poly.entity_id
_entity_poly.type
_entity_poly.pdbx_seq_one_letter_code
_entity_poly.pdbx_strand_id
1 'polypeptide(L)'
;MRLQRILAATAALGCLATLAACKEGGQPGTPAAASSSAAAADTGPLTAAQQYLRQFANCDDLSERPDDPRIPAAAFPKAGQWSVKELGVCSDKVRQGEIVIAVPTDMKQFQEGYKKYVLDRMGGGEGSYGLESRVLIGKGFVAFPTSTRTALALVRSDLRVLTCNPGASVPQGYKREKPLVEHCTLSDFVGSEDGSGSPNLETPQDPAGGGEKAGQPKTGSLGLPRADSIAELRTLVGNSLDCAKHFSTDPEAVAIESIDFAPVVTGSALEWGVTGRALCGEPAGAQRARNLSWLDTVGDMKLLQTKAKAAQLADYKEDGRLKQTASRLLVGENIAVETNSPSSRHGLYQLQFLYLNCVPGFSAPSGYRLEKSKVEGCVLTNYEPDNPLG
;
A
#
# COMPACT_ATOMS: atom_id res chain seq x y z
N MET A 1 0.96 -49.55 4.90
CA MET A 1 0.00 -50.37 4.13
C MET A 1 -0.20 -49.69 2.78
N ARG A 2 0.13 -50.40 1.69
CA ARG A 2 -0.01 -49.95 0.30
C ARG A 2 -1.42 -50.28 -0.18
N LEU A 3 -2.04 -49.39 -0.97
CA LEU A 3 -3.12 -49.76 -1.88
C LEU A 3 -2.87 -49.11 -3.24
N GLN A 4 -2.41 -49.96 -4.16
CA GLN A 4 -2.38 -49.77 -5.61
C GLN A 4 -3.73 -50.24 -6.20
N ARG A 5 -4.11 -49.65 -7.35
CA ARG A 5 -4.87 -50.21 -8.51
C ARG A 5 -5.27 -48.99 -9.38
N ILE A 6 -4.61 -48.68 -10.50
CA ILE A 6 -4.64 -49.30 -11.85
C ILE A 6 -6.07 -49.62 -12.34
N LEU A 7 -6.49 -48.91 -13.40
CA LEU A 7 -7.07 -49.48 -14.63
C LEU A 7 -6.91 -48.47 -15.78
N ALA A 8 -6.59 -48.99 -16.96
CA ALA A 8 -6.19 -48.32 -18.19
C ALA A 8 -7.20 -48.57 -19.33
N ALA A 9 -7.08 -47.81 -20.43
CA ALA A 9 -7.41 -48.12 -21.85
C ALA A 9 -7.96 -46.86 -22.57
N THR A 10 -7.22 -46.17 -23.47
CA THR A 10 -7.11 -46.39 -24.95
C THR A 10 -8.45 -46.39 -25.70
N ALA A 11 -8.66 -45.81 -26.88
CA ALA A 11 -7.93 -44.95 -27.83
C ALA A 11 -8.95 -44.61 -28.96
N ALA A 12 -8.74 -43.55 -29.75
CA ALA A 12 -8.92 -43.57 -31.22
C ALA A 12 -8.67 -42.19 -31.86
N LEU A 13 -7.74 -42.18 -32.82
CA LEU A 13 -7.51 -41.13 -33.81
C LEU A 13 -8.66 -41.05 -34.84
N GLY A 14 -8.81 -39.87 -35.42
CA GLY A 14 -9.54 -39.68 -36.68
C GLY A 14 -9.05 -38.42 -37.41
N CYS A 15 -7.97 -38.54 -38.18
CA CYS A 15 -7.67 -37.63 -39.28
C CYS A 15 -8.10 -38.31 -40.58
N LEU A 16 -8.80 -37.60 -41.47
CA LEU A 16 -8.78 -37.87 -42.90
C LEU A 16 -9.14 -36.59 -43.67
N ALA A 17 -8.16 -36.12 -44.43
CA ALA A 17 -8.33 -35.14 -45.50
C ALA A 17 -8.74 -35.89 -46.78
N THR A 18 -9.64 -35.30 -47.56
CA THR A 18 -9.80 -35.62 -48.98
C THR A 18 -10.06 -34.35 -49.79
N LEU A 19 -9.09 -34.03 -50.64
CA LEU A 19 -9.19 -33.13 -51.79
C LEU A 19 -10.10 -33.75 -52.86
N ALA A 20 -10.96 -32.93 -53.47
CA ALA A 20 -11.52 -33.18 -54.79
C ALA A 20 -11.37 -31.90 -55.63
N ALA A 21 -10.89 -32.07 -56.86
CA ALA A 21 -10.50 -31.03 -57.80
C ALA A 21 -11.48 -30.94 -58.99
N CYS A 22 -11.59 -29.73 -59.56
CA CYS A 22 -11.93 -29.37 -60.96
C CYS A 22 -13.38 -29.67 -61.44
N LYS A 23 -14.08 -28.89 -62.29
CA LYS A 23 -13.93 -27.67 -63.13
C LYS A 23 -15.37 -27.49 -63.74
N GLU A 24 -15.98 -26.33 -63.97
CA GLU A 24 -15.87 -25.46 -65.17
C GLU A 24 -17.07 -24.47 -65.19
N GLY A 25 -16.85 -23.20 -65.58
CA GLY A 25 -17.89 -22.32 -66.17
C GLY A 25 -18.27 -21.01 -65.46
N GLY A 26 -17.69 -19.87 -65.90
CA GLY A 26 -18.29 -18.52 -65.76
C GLY A 26 -17.43 -17.45 -65.05
N GLN A 27 -17.09 -16.37 -65.75
CA GLN A 27 -16.17 -15.27 -65.38
C GLN A 27 -16.87 -13.91 -65.65
N PRO A 28 -16.43 -12.72 -65.15
CA PRO A 28 -15.67 -12.34 -63.96
C PRO A 28 -16.41 -11.33 -63.06
N GLY A 29 -16.11 -11.32 -61.76
CA GLY A 29 -16.39 -10.20 -60.87
C GLY A 29 -15.45 -10.26 -59.68
N THR A 30 -14.37 -9.48 -59.72
CA THR A 30 -13.38 -9.37 -58.65
C THR A 30 -14.05 -8.76 -57.42
N PRO A 31 -13.88 -9.36 -56.22
CA PRO A 31 -13.28 -8.57 -55.15
C PRO A 31 -12.11 -9.28 -54.47
N ALA A 32 -11.16 -8.42 -54.10
CA ALA A 32 -9.94 -8.63 -53.34
C ALA A 32 -9.88 -9.89 -52.46
N ALA A 33 -8.82 -10.66 -52.65
CA ALA A 33 -8.31 -11.58 -51.65
C ALA A 33 -8.02 -10.81 -50.36
N ALA A 34 -8.86 -11.01 -49.34
CA ALA A 34 -8.44 -10.81 -47.97
C ALA A 34 -7.42 -11.90 -47.67
N SER A 35 -6.15 -11.60 -47.94
CA SER A 35 -5.02 -12.33 -47.39
C SER A 35 -5.10 -12.22 -45.88
N SER A 36 -5.77 -13.19 -45.25
CA SER A 36 -5.56 -13.49 -43.84
C SER A 36 -4.17 -14.09 -43.71
N SER A 37 -3.14 -13.24 -43.81
CA SER A 37 -1.85 -13.54 -43.23
C SER A 37 -2.09 -13.63 -41.73
N ALA A 38 -2.26 -14.84 -41.21
CA ALA A 38 -1.89 -15.14 -39.85
C ALA A 38 -0.44 -14.70 -39.70
N ALA A 39 -0.24 -13.49 -39.18
CA ALA A 39 1.05 -12.94 -38.90
C ALA A 39 1.77 -13.95 -38.02
N ALA A 40 2.90 -14.45 -38.52
CA ALA A 40 3.84 -15.21 -37.72
C ALA A 40 4.07 -14.42 -36.42
N ALA A 41 3.98 -15.12 -35.29
CA ALA A 41 4.18 -14.52 -33.97
C ALA A 41 5.47 -13.70 -33.98
N ASP A 42 5.34 -12.39 -33.83
CA ASP A 42 6.47 -11.47 -33.81
C ASP A 42 7.28 -11.76 -32.54
N THR A 43 8.44 -12.39 -32.67
CA THR A 43 9.23 -12.93 -31.54
C THR A 43 10.13 -11.88 -30.87
N GLY A 44 9.76 -10.61 -30.95
CA GLY A 44 10.54 -9.50 -30.37
C GLY A 44 10.60 -9.55 -28.84
N PRO A 45 11.60 -8.89 -28.21
CA PRO A 45 11.72 -8.81 -26.76
C PRO A 45 10.47 -8.28 -26.06
N LEU A 46 9.79 -7.28 -26.64
CA LEU A 46 8.51 -6.76 -26.11
C LEU A 46 7.41 -7.82 -26.10
N THR A 47 7.21 -8.56 -27.20
CA THR A 47 6.22 -9.65 -27.26
C THR A 47 6.56 -10.76 -26.27
N ALA A 48 7.84 -11.11 -26.11
CA ALA A 48 8.28 -12.10 -25.12
C ALA A 48 7.99 -11.63 -23.68
N ALA A 49 8.28 -10.37 -23.37
CA ALA A 49 7.95 -9.76 -22.07
C ALA A 49 6.42 -9.75 -21.83
N GLN A 50 5.63 -9.40 -22.84
CA GLN A 50 4.17 -9.46 -22.77
C GLN A 50 3.68 -10.89 -22.46
N GLN A 51 4.17 -11.89 -23.20
CA GLN A 51 3.80 -13.29 -22.98
C GLN A 51 4.16 -13.77 -21.58
N TYR A 52 5.30 -13.33 -21.04
CA TYR A 52 5.67 -13.60 -19.65
C TYR A 52 4.69 -12.96 -18.67
N LEU A 53 4.41 -11.66 -18.83
CA LEU A 53 3.49 -10.92 -17.95
C LEU A 53 2.07 -11.52 -17.96
N ARG A 54 1.61 -12.05 -19.10
CA ARG A 54 0.29 -12.69 -19.25
C ARG A 54 0.07 -13.92 -18.39
N GLN A 55 1.13 -14.51 -17.83
CA GLN A 55 1.02 -15.61 -16.87
C GLN A 55 0.52 -15.14 -15.49
N PHE A 56 0.61 -13.84 -15.19
CA PHE A 56 0.34 -13.27 -13.87
C PHE A 56 -0.67 -12.10 -13.90
N ALA A 57 -0.73 -11.36 -15.01
CA ALA A 57 -1.64 -10.24 -15.21
C ALA A 57 -2.31 -10.27 -16.58
N ASN A 58 -3.42 -9.54 -16.75
CA ASN A 58 -3.95 -9.30 -18.09
C ASN A 58 -3.03 -8.26 -18.72
N CYS A 59 -2.27 -8.66 -19.73
CA CYS A 59 -1.39 -7.78 -20.48
C CYS A 59 -1.75 -7.98 -21.94
N ASP A 60 -2.98 -7.58 -22.27
CA ASP A 60 -3.57 -7.73 -23.59
C ASP A 60 -3.44 -6.39 -24.36
N ASP A 61 -3.71 -6.40 -25.67
CA ASP A 61 -3.69 -5.20 -26.51
C ASP A 61 -2.35 -4.42 -26.45
N LEU A 62 -1.23 -5.15 -26.58
CA LEU A 62 0.12 -4.56 -26.64
C LEU A 62 0.20 -3.55 -27.79
N SER A 63 0.69 -2.37 -27.46
CA SER A 63 1.01 -1.30 -28.40
C SER A 63 2.42 -0.84 -28.19
N GLU A 64 3.15 -0.68 -29.29
CA GLU A 64 4.52 -0.17 -29.34
C GLU A 64 4.55 1.28 -29.81
N ARG A 65 3.38 1.91 -29.97
CA ARG A 65 3.30 3.29 -30.45
C ARG A 65 3.84 4.23 -29.36
N PRO A 66 4.85 5.06 -29.65
CA PRO A 66 5.45 5.94 -28.65
C PRO A 66 4.50 7.03 -28.14
N ASP A 67 3.41 7.30 -28.87
CA ASP A 67 2.35 8.25 -28.56
C ASP A 67 1.05 7.57 -28.08
N ASP A 68 1.10 6.30 -27.67
CA ASP A 68 -0.06 5.63 -27.07
C ASP A 68 -0.50 6.38 -25.80
N PRO A 69 -1.78 6.81 -25.71
CA PRO A 69 -2.26 7.61 -24.58
C PRO A 69 -2.22 6.85 -23.24
N ARG A 70 -2.07 5.51 -23.28
CA ARG A 70 -1.89 4.68 -22.09
C ARG A 70 -0.50 4.81 -21.48
N ILE A 71 0.48 5.40 -22.17
CA ILE A 71 1.83 5.66 -21.66
C ILE A 71 1.85 7.02 -20.94
N PRO A 72 2.02 7.07 -19.61
CA PRO A 72 2.01 8.33 -18.88
C PRO A 72 3.25 9.19 -19.18
N ALA A 73 3.05 10.48 -19.45
CA ALA A 73 4.10 11.37 -19.95
C ALA A 73 5.22 11.71 -18.93
N ALA A 74 4.96 11.60 -17.62
CA ALA A 74 5.80 12.20 -16.59
C ALA A 74 6.53 11.20 -15.66
N ALA A 75 6.29 9.89 -15.80
CA ALA A 75 6.74 8.89 -14.82
C ALA A 75 7.59 7.75 -15.40
N PHE A 76 7.82 7.72 -16.72
CA PHE A 76 8.48 6.59 -17.39
C PHE A 76 9.62 7.05 -18.30
N PRO A 77 10.70 6.25 -18.40
CA PRO A 77 11.76 6.51 -19.37
C PRO A 77 11.20 6.34 -20.78
N LYS A 78 11.59 7.26 -21.65
CA LYS A 78 11.37 7.15 -23.10
C LYS A 78 12.44 6.25 -23.73
N ALA A 79 12.17 5.77 -24.94
CA ALA A 79 13.21 5.15 -25.75
C ALA A 79 14.43 6.09 -25.87
N GLY A 80 15.62 5.54 -25.67
CA GLY A 80 16.89 6.26 -25.58
C GLY A 80 17.28 6.75 -24.18
N GLN A 81 16.35 6.74 -23.20
CA GLN A 81 16.67 7.07 -21.81
C GLN A 81 17.02 5.81 -21.02
N TRP A 82 18.04 5.91 -20.16
CA TRP A 82 18.44 4.82 -19.24
C TRP A 82 18.64 3.47 -19.95
N SER A 83 19.21 3.50 -21.17
CA SER A 83 19.42 2.37 -22.09
C SER A 83 18.15 1.69 -22.66
N VAL A 84 16.95 2.25 -22.46
CA VAL A 84 15.72 1.70 -23.03
C VAL A 84 15.77 1.75 -24.55
N LYS A 85 15.66 0.58 -25.20
CA LYS A 85 15.64 0.45 -26.67
C LYS A 85 14.21 0.33 -27.20
N GLU A 86 13.39 -0.45 -26.52
CA GLU A 86 12.01 -0.72 -26.93
C GLU A 86 11.07 -0.39 -25.77
N LEU A 87 9.92 0.20 -26.09
CA LEU A 87 8.89 0.59 -25.13
C LEU A 87 7.54 0.17 -25.68
N GLY A 88 6.71 -0.43 -24.83
CA GLY A 88 5.33 -0.78 -25.17
C GLY A 88 4.41 -0.63 -23.97
N VAL A 89 3.11 -0.73 -24.23
CA VAL A 89 2.08 -0.71 -23.18
C VAL A 89 1.01 -1.73 -23.51
N CYS A 90 0.55 -2.45 -22.49
CA CYS A 90 -0.58 -3.38 -22.57
C CYS A 90 -1.56 -3.07 -21.44
N SER A 91 -2.80 -3.55 -21.60
CA SER A 91 -3.89 -3.27 -20.65
C SER A 91 -4.20 -4.44 -19.73
N ASP A 92 -4.29 -4.14 -18.44
CA ASP A 92 -4.80 -5.03 -17.39
C ASP A 92 -6.27 -4.74 -17.12
N LYS A 93 -7.11 -5.24 -18.02
CA LYS A 93 -8.57 -5.05 -17.98
C LYS A 93 -9.20 -5.56 -16.68
N VAL A 94 -8.67 -6.63 -16.09
CA VAL A 94 -9.20 -7.22 -14.85
C VAL A 94 -8.95 -6.31 -13.66
N ARG A 95 -7.80 -5.63 -13.63
CA ARG A 95 -7.41 -4.75 -12.52
C ARG A 95 -7.53 -3.26 -12.86
N GLN A 96 -8.15 -2.96 -14.00
CA GLN A 96 -8.38 -1.61 -14.52
C GLN A 96 -7.12 -0.75 -14.51
N GLY A 97 -6.03 -1.29 -15.05
CA GLY A 97 -4.74 -0.60 -15.09
C GLY A 97 -4.01 -0.84 -16.40
N GLU A 98 -2.86 -0.20 -16.54
CA GLU A 98 -1.95 -0.34 -17.68
C GLU A 98 -0.62 -0.89 -17.17
N ILE A 99 0.08 -1.61 -18.03
CA ILE A 99 1.45 -2.08 -17.77
C ILE A 99 2.33 -1.56 -18.90
N VAL A 100 3.15 -0.57 -18.59
CA VAL A 100 4.21 -0.14 -19.51
C VAL A 100 5.36 -1.14 -19.41
N ILE A 101 5.94 -1.52 -20.54
CA ILE A 101 7.06 -2.45 -20.65
C ILE A 101 8.21 -1.71 -21.31
N ALA A 102 9.38 -1.72 -20.69
CA ALA A 102 10.62 -1.23 -21.29
C ALA A 102 11.62 -2.37 -21.45
N VAL A 103 12.33 -2.39 -22.58
CA VAL A 103 13.42 -3.33 -22.85
C VAL A 103 14.73 -2.54 -22.89
N PRO A 104 15.49 -2.51 -21.78
CA PRO A 104 16.80 -1.87 -21.76
C PRO A 104 17.86 -2.77 -22.40
N THR A 105 18.83 -2.16 -23.10
CA THR A 105 20.03 -2.87 -23.58
C THR A 105 21.06 -3.09 -22.47
N ASP A 106 21.02 -2.29 -21.41
CA ASP A 106 21.89 -2.41 -20.23
C ASP A 106 21.07 -2.20 -18.95
N MET A 107 20.73 -3.30 -18.29
CA MET A 107 19.93 -3.26 -17.05
C MET A 107 20.63 -2.49 -15.92
N LYS A 108 21.96 -2.43 -15.90
CA LYS A 108 22.68 -1.65 -14.89
C LYS A 108 22.49 -0.16 -15.15
N GLN A 109 22.67 0.29 -16.39
CA GLN A 109 22.41 1.69 -16.78
C GLN A 109 20.95 2.08 -16.54
N PHE A 110 20.00 1.15 -16.76
CA PHE A 110 18.61 1.37 -16.41
C PHE A 110 18.44 1.69 -14.91
N GLN A 111 19.01 0.85 -14.04
CA GLN A 111 18.91 1.04 -12.59
C GLN A 111 19.64 2.32 -12.11
N GLU A 112 20.78 2.67 -12.72
CA GLU A 112 21.50 3.93 -12.43
C GLU A 112 20.66 5.15 -12.80
N GLY A 113 20.04 5.12 -13.99
CA GLY A 113 19.13 6.17 -14.45
C GLY A 113 17.91 6.34 -13.54
N TYR A 114 17.29 5.23 -13.14
CA TYR A 114 16.16 5.26 -12.22
C TYR A 114 16.56 5.77 -10.82
N LYS A 115 17.68 5.33 -10.27
CA LYS A 115 18.22 5.84 -9.00
C LYS A 115 18.42 7.35 -9.04
N LYS A 116 19.07 7.85 -10.09
CA LYS A 116 19.30 9.29 -10.27
C LYS A 116 17.97 10.05 -10.32
N TYR A 117 17.01 9.55 -11.08
CA TYR A 117 15.68 10.16 -11.18
C TYR A 117 14.96 10.23 -9.83
N VAL A 118 15.02 9.17 -9.01
CA VAL A 118 14.45 9.17 -7.66
C VAL A 118 15.13 10.23 -6.78
N LEU A 119 16.45 10.27 -6.76
CA LEU A 119 17.20 11.22 -5.93
C LEU A 119 17.00 12.67 -6.38
N ASP A 120 16.94 12.94 -7.68
CA ASP A 120 16.68 14.29 -8.21
C ASP A 120 15.28 14.79 -7.82
N ARG A 121 14.27 13.90 -7.84
CA ARG A 121 12.88 14.21 -7.39
C ARG A 121 12.83 14.51 -5.89
N MET A 122 13.55 13.72 -5.09
CA MET A 122 13.68 13.97 -3.64
C MET A 122 14.38 15.32 -3.36
N GLY A 123 15.47 15.62 -4.08
CA GLY A 123 16.16 16.91 -4.00
C GLY A 123 15.32 18.09 -4.46
N GLY A 124 14.31 17.84 -5.30
CA GLY A 124 13.30 18.82 -5.74
C GLY A 124 12.11 19.00 -4.81
N GLY A 125 12.12 18.41 -3.60
CA GLY A 125 11.07 18.56 -2.59
C GLY A 125 10.09 17.38 -2.50
N GLU A 126 10.24 16.35 -3.32
CA GLU A 126 9.40 15.14 -3.26
C GLU A 126 10.09 14.04 -2.44
N GLY A 127 10.34 14.29 -1.15
CA GLY A 127 11.12 13.38 -0.29
C GLY A 127 10.56 11.95 -0.19
N SER A 128 9.25 11.76 -0.39
CA SER A 128 8.59 10.45 -0.41
C SER A 128 8.67 9.72 -1.75
N TYR A 129 9.22 10.36 -2.79
CA TYR A 129 9.24 9.78 -4.12
C TYR A 129 10.06 8.48 -4.15
N GLY A 130 9.48 7.42 -4.70
CA GLY A 130 10.12 6.11 -4.80
C GLY A 130 10.04 5.24 -3.54
N LEU A 131 9.39 5.68 -2.45
CA LEU A 131 9.07 4.80 -1.32
C LEU A 131 8.14 3.65 -1.75
N GLU A 132 7.13 3.99 -2.56
CA GLU A 132 6.14 3.05 -3.09
C GLU A 132 6.41 2.68 -4.55
N SER A 133 7.67 2.37 -4.87
CA SER A 133 8.08 2.05 -6.24
C SER A 133 7.25 0.91 -6.83
N ARG A 134 6.86 1.07 -8.09
CA ARG A 134 6.23 0.03 -8.92
C ARG A 134 7.06 -0.28 -10.16
N VAL A 135 8.38 -0.09 -10.08
CA VAL A 135 9.31 -0.46 -11.14
C VAL A 135 9.75 -1.90 -10.94
N LEU A 136 9.20 -2.83 -11.72
CA LEU A 136 9.47 -4.26 -11.59
C LEU A 136 10.54 -4.70 -12.59
N ILE A 137 11.69 -5.13 -12.09
CA ILE A 137 12.83 -5.61 -12.87
C ILE A 137 12.67 -7.11 -13.13
N GLY A 138 12.74 -7.48 -14.41
CA GLY A 138 12.80 -8.86 -14.87
C GLY A 138 14.08 -9.16 -15.64
N LYS A 139 14.14 -10.38 -16.20
CA LYS A 139 15.24 -10.78 -17.07
C LYS A 139 15.08 -10.14 -18.44
N GLY A 140 15.82 -9.06 -18.66
CA GLY A 140 15.88 -8.38 -19.96
C GLY A 140 14.73 -7.39 -20.24
N PHE A 141 13.83 -7.15 -19.29
CA PHE A 141 12.79 -6.14 -19.41
C PHE A 141 12.44 -5.55 -18.03
N VAL A 142 11.71 -4.45 -18.05
CA VAL A 142 11.17 -3.75 -16.90
C VAL A 142 9.68 -3.53 -17.11
N ALA A 143 8.87 -3.84 -16.10
CA ALA A 143 7.44 -3.61 -16.11
C ALA A 143 7.08 -2.47 -15.15
N PHE A 144 6.16 -1.62 -15.57
CA PHE A 144 5.62 -0.53 -14.80
C PHE A 144 4.09 -0.60 -14.74
N PRO A 145 3.54 -1.45 -13.85
CA PRO A 145 2.11 -1.47 -13.60
C PRO A 145 1.65 -0.16 -12.95
N THR A 146 0.57 0.43 -13.46
CA THR A 146 -0.06 1.61 -12.83
C THR A 146 -0.86 1.24 -11.57
N SER A 147 -1.36 0.00 -11.48
CA SER A 147 -2.16 -0.50 -10.36
C SER A 147 -1.33 -1.32 -9.36
N THR A 148 -1.51 -1.05 -8.05
CA THR A 148 -0.93 -1.85 -6.96
C THR A 148 -1.32 -3.32 -7.06
N ARG A 149 -2.57 -3.62 -7.43
CA ARG A 149 -3.05 -5.01 -7.56
C ARG A 149 -2.33 -5.76 -8.68
N THR A 150 -1.98 -5.06 -9.75
CA THR A 150 -1.18 -5.63 -10.85
C THR A 150 0.25 -5.87 -10.39
N ALA A 151 0.88 -4.90 -9.72
CA ALA A 151 2.20 -5.09 -9.13
C ALA A 151 2.25 -6.31 -8.18
N LEU A 152 1.25 -6.46 -7.31
CA LEU A 152 1.10 -7.62 -6.41
C LEU A 152 0.97 -8.96 -7.14
N ALA A 153 0.30 -8.96 -8.29
CA ALA A 153 0.20 -10.18 -9.10
C ALA A 153 1.53 -10.50 -9.78
N LEU A 154 2.23 -9.48 -10.28
CA LEU A 154 3.49 -9.62 -10.99
C LEU A 154 4.66 -10.04 -10.08
N VAL A 155 4.74 -9.59 -8.83
CA VAL A 155 5.82 -10.01 -7.90
C VAL A 155 5.74 -11.48 -7.48
N ARG A 156 4.63 -12.19 -7.78
CA ARG A 156 4.54 -13.66 -7.63
C ARG A 156 5.41 -14.41 -8.64
N SER A 157 5.95 -13.70 -9.62
CA SER A 157 6.87 -14.21 -10.64
C SER A 157 8.34 -14.01 -10.22
N ASP A 158 9.29 -14.09 -11.16
CA ASP A 158 10.68 -13.72 -10.90
C ASP A 158 10.96 -12.20 -10.94
N LEU A 159 9.93 -11.38 -11.19
CA LEU A 159 10.02 -9.91 -11.13
C LEU A 159 10.25 -9.38 -9.71
N ARG A 160 11.09 -8.35 -9.58
CA ARG A 160 11.36 -7.66 -8.30
C ARG A 160 11.16 -6.16 -8.41
N VAL A 161 10.51 -5.58 -7.43
CA VAL A 161 10.38 -4.13 -7.26
C VAL A 161 11.77 -3.54 -6.99
N LEU A 162 12.18 -2.59 -7.83
CA LEU A 162 13.37 -1.77 -7.65
C LEU A 162 13.02 -0.52 -6.85
N THR A 163 13.60 -0.43 -5.66
CA THR A 163 13.40 0.70 -4.76
C THR A 163 14.74 1.36 -4.48
N CYS A 164 14.85 2.66 -4.80
CA CYS A 164 16.10 3.43 -4.66
C CYS A 164 15.97 4.62 -3.70
N ASN A 165 14.80 4.82 -3.07
CA ASN A 165 14.65 5.81 -2.01
C ASN A 165 15.37 5.29 -0.74
N PRO A 166 16.30 6.05 -0.14
CA PRO A 166 17.08 5.60 1.03
C PRO A 166 16.23 5.43 2.31
N GLY A 167 15.07 6.08 2.40
CA GLY A 167 14.12 5.90 3.49
C GLY A 167 13.22 4.67 3.32
N ALA A 168 13.25 3.99 2.18
CA ALA A 168 12.43 2.81 1.96
C ALA A 168 12.96 1.63 2.77
N SER A 169 12.06 0.92 3.45
CA SER A 169 12.37 -0.33 4.12
C SER A 169 11.54 -1.46 3.50
N VAL A 170 12.16 -2.63 3.40
CA VAL A 170 11.47 -3.88 3.04
C VAL A 170 11.33 -4.68 4.33
N PRO A 171 10.13 -5.11 4.74
CA PRO A 171 9.94 -5.97 5.92
C PRO A 171 10.63 -7.33 5.77
N GLN A 172 10.94 -8.03 6.87
CA GLN A 172 11.39 -9.43 6.80
C GLN A 172 10.29 -10.34 6.22
N GLY A 173 10.69 -11.54 5.79
CA GLY A 173 9.81 -12.50 5.11
C GLY A 173 9.69 -12.29 3.60
N TYR A 174 10.06 -11.11 3.10
CA TYR A 174 10.13 -10.84 1.66
C TYR A 174 11.45 -11.29 1.03
N LYS A 175 11.36 -11.86 -0.18
CA LYS A 175 12.50 -12.22 -1.00
C LYS A 175 13.24 -10.96 -1.42
N ARG A 176 14.56 -10.96 -1.21
CA ARG A 176 15.46 -9.90 -1.65
C ARG A 176 16.47 -10.43 -2.65
N GLU A 177 16.82 -9.60 -3.60
CA GLU A 177 17.85 -9.88 -4.60
C GLU A 177 18.85 -8.71 -4.62
N LYS A 178 20.09 -9.00 -4.99
CA LYS A 178 21.11 -7.96 -5.10
C LYS A 178 20.82 -7.11 -6.35
N PRO A 179 20.63 -5.78 -6.22
CA PRO A 179 20.53 -4.90 -7.38
C PRO A 179 21.86 -4.84 -8.14
N LEU A 180 21.82 -4.32 -9.36
CA LEU A 180 23.03 -4.04 -10.16
C LEU A 180 23.72 -2.72 -9.74
N VAL A 181 23.04 -1.92 -8.92
CA VAL A 181 23.51 -0.62 -8.43
C VAL A 181 23.40 -0.53 -6.91
N GLU A 182 24.37 0.12 -6.29
CA GLU A 182 24.37 0.32 -4.83
C GLU A 182 23.27 1.28 -4.39
N HIS A 183 22.83 1.14 -3.14
CA HIS A 183 21.78 1.95 -2.51
C HIS A 183 20.39 1.85 -3.16
N CYS A 184 20.16 0.80 -3.95
CA CYS A 184 18.82 0.34 -4.29
C CYS A 184 18.58 -1.03 -3.64
N THR A 185 17.34 -1.50 -3.68
CA THR A 185 16.95 -2.84 -3.26
C THR A 185 16.06 -3.46 -4.32
N LEU A 186 16.22 -4.77 -4.57
CA LEU A 186 15.26 -5.57 -5.32
C LEU A 186 14.50 -6.47 -4.34
N SER A 187 13.18 -6.40 -4.34
CA SER A 187 12.36 -7.30 -3.51
C SER A 187 11.03 -7.66 -4.15
N ASP A 188 10.37 -8.70 -3.65
CA ASP A 188 8.97 -9.00 -3.97
C ASP A 188 7.97 -8.23 -3.08
N PHE A 189 8.45 -7.28 -2.28
CA PHE A 189 7.61 -6.36 -1.51
C PHE A 189 7.10 -5.23 -2.40
N VAL A 190 5.78 -5.19 -2.58
CA VAL A 190 5.07 -4.08 -3.22
C VAL A 190 4.59 -3.13 -2.13
N GLY A 191 5.26 -1.99 -2.03
CA GLY A 191 4.75 -0.86 -1.28
C GLY A 191 3.50 -0.26 -1.94
N SER A 192 2.61 0.31 -1.13
CA SER A 192 1.55 1.17 -1.63
C SER A 192 1.20 2.18 -0.54
N GLU A 193 1.02 3.45 -0.93
CA GLU A 193 0.62 4.52 -0.02
C GLU A 193 -0.61 4.10 0.79
N ASP A 194 -1.45 3.26 0.20
CA ASP A 194 -2.70 2.84 0.75
C ASP A 194 -2.77 1.56 1.58
N GLY A 195 -1.63 0.92 1.79
CA GLY A 195 -1.59 -0.36 2.46
C GLY A 195 -2.34 -1.47 1.71
N SER A 196 -2.75 -1.25 0.45
CA SER A 196 -3.22 -2.33 -0.44
C SER A 196 -2.06 -3.09 -1.08
N GLY A 197 -0.82 -2.72 -0.76
CA GLY A 197 0.41 -3.40 -1.13
C GLY A 197 0.58 -4.74 -0.43
N SER A 198 1.82 -5.19 -0.32
CA SER A 198 2.14 -6.51 0.23
C SER A 198 1.87 -6.53 1.73
N PRO A 199 1.33 -7.63 2.28
CA PRO A 199 0.98 -7.71 3.68
C PRO A 199 2.22 -7.51 4.56
N ASN A 200 2.13 -6.81 5.69
CA ASN A 200 3.27 -6.87 6.60
C ASN A 200 3.33 -8.29 7.22
N LEU A 201 4.30 -9.11 6.78
CA LEU A 201 4.50 -10.47 7.29
C LEU A 201 5.10 -10.50 8.70
N GLU A 202 5.53 -9.34 9.19
CA GLU A 202 6.01 -9.13 10.55
C GLU A 202 4.88 -8.73 11.51
N THR A 203 3.65 -8.55 11.02
CA THR A 203 2.49 -8.30 11.88
C THR A 203 2.37 -9.45 12.88
N PRO A 204 2.50 -9.18 14.18
CA PRO A 204 2.42 -10.19 15.22
C PRO A 204 1.11 -10.97 15.11
N GLN A 205 1.18 -12.30 15.10
CA GLN A 205 0.01 -13.16 15.27
C GLN A 205 -0.45 -13.15 16.73
N ASP A 206 -1.72 -13.50 16.99
CA ASP A 206 -2.27 -13.64 18.35
C ASP A 206 -1.26 -14.37 19.25
N PRO A 207 -1.01 -13.89 20.48
CA PRO A 207 0.02 -14.44 21.34
C PRO A 207 -0.26 -15.91 21.67
N ALA A 208 0.28 -16.83 20.86
CA ALA A 208 0.22 -18.28 21.04
C ALA A 208 1.30 -18.75 22.04
N GLY A 209 1.50 -17.99 23.13
CA GLY A 209 2.45 -18.32 24.20
C GLY A 209 3.92 -17.98 23.92
N GLY A 210 4.22 -17.11 22.94
CA GLY A 210 5.59 -16.75 22.55
C GLY A 210 6.00 -15.32 22.90
N GLY A 211 6.40 -15.08 24.15
CA GLY A 211 7.15 -13.90 24.60
C GLY A 211 6.45 -12.54 24.55
N GLU A 212 6.86 -11.61 25.43
CA GLU A 212 6.41 -10.21 25.38
C GLU A 212 6.93 -9.55 24.08
N LYS A 213 6.04 -8.93 23.32
CA LYS A 213 6.37 -8.08 22.16
C LYS A 213 5.95 -6.65 22.45
N ALA A 214 6.69 -5.69 21.90
CA ALA A 214 6.48 -4.28 22.18
C ALA A 214 5.04 -3.84 21.87
N GLY A 215 4.35 -3.28 22.88
CA GLY A 215 2.99 -2.75 22.75
C GLY A 215 1.89 -3.80 22.56
N GLN A 216 2.10 -5.06 22.95
CA GLN A 216 1.10 -6.14 22.86
C GLN A 216 0.62 -6.61 24.23
N PRO A 217 -0.62 -7.10 24.34
CA PRO A 217 -1.16 -7.58 25.60
C PRO A 217 -0.52 -8.94 25.92
N LYS A 218 -0.22 -9.19 27.20
CA LYS A 218 0.42 -10.45 27.64
C LYS A 218 -0.44 -11.69 27.37
N THR A 219 -1.75 -11.51 27.24
CA THR A 219 -2.77 -12.55 26.99
C THR A 219 -3.95 -11.94 26.26
N GLY A 220 -4.62 -12.67 25.36
CA GLY A 220 -5.85 -12.23 24.69
C GLY A 220 -5.75 -12.16 23.16
N SER A 221 -6.82 -11.69 22.51
CA SER A 221 -6.86 -11.46 21.07
C SER A 221 -6.21 -10.12 20.72
N LEU A 222 -5.55 -10.05 19.57
CA LEU A 222 -5.10 -8.80 18.96
C LEU A 222 -6.25 -8.02 18.29
N GLY A 223 -7.51 -8.36 18.53
CA GLY A 223 -8.64 -7.55 18.02
C GLY A 223 -8.57 -6.09 18.48
N LEU A 224 -8.94 -5.16 17.60
CA LEU A 224 -9.12 -3.77 17.98
C LEU A 224 -10.20 -3.67 19.08
N PRO A 225 -10.03 -2.82 20.09
CA PRO A 225 -10.99 -2.68 21.16
C PRO A 225 -12.27 -2.00 20.67
N ARG A 226 -13.38 -2.26 21.35
CA ARG A 226 -14.68 -1.64 21.08
C ARG A 226 -15.31 -1.14 22.38
N ALA A 227 -16.21 -0.19 22.25
CA ALA A 227 -17.12 0.21 23.33
C ALA A 227 -18.42 0.72 22.71
N ASP A 228 -19.56 0.40 23.31
CA ASP A 228 -20.87 0.79 22.81
C ASP A 228 -21.31 2.16 23.36
N SER A 229 -20.55 2.74 24.31
CA SER A 229 -20.83 4.05 24.89
C SER A 229 -19.56 4.77 25.38
N ILE A 230 -19.67 6.09 25.61
CA ILE A 230 -18.60 6.89 26.22
C ILE A 230 -18.28 6.41 27.65
N ALA A 231 -19.28 5.93 28.40
CA ALA A 231 -19.05 5.41 29.75
C ALA A 231 -18.19 4.14 29.72
N GLU A 232 -18.50 3.22 28.79
CA GLU A 232 -17.72 2.01 28.60
C GLU A 232 -16.31 2.31 28.06
N LEU A 233 -16.20 3.25 27.11
CA LEU A 233 -14.90 3.73 26.62
C LEU A 233 -14.05 4.31 27.75
N ARG A 234 -14.64 5.13 28.63
CA ARG A 234 -13.98 5.67 29.82
C ARG A 234 -13.44 4.57 30.73
N THR A 235 -14.24 3.52 30.98
CA THR A 235 -13.81 2.37 31.78
C THR A 235 -12.65 1.63 31.12
N LEU A 236 -12.73 1.39 29.81
CA LEU A 236 -11.71 0.69 29.03
C LEU A 236 -10.34 1.40 29.12
N VAL A 237 -10.32 2.73 28.97
CA VAL A 237 -9.07 3.51 28.92
C VAL A 237 -8.62 4.04 30.29
N GLY A 238 -9.41 3.84 31.34
CA GLY A 238 -9.24 4.49 32.64
C GLY A 238 -7.90 4.22 33.33
N ASN A 239 -7.22 3.12 33.00
CA ASN A 239 -5.89 2.81 33.53
C ASN A 239 -4.75 3.46 32.73
N SER A 240 -5.03 3.98 31.54
CA SER A 240 -4.05 4.60 30.65
C SER A 240 -4.18 6.12 30.57
N LEU A 241 -5.35 6.66 30.97
CA LEU A 241 -5.69 8.08 30.91
C LEU A 241 -6.16 8.59 32.28
N ASP A 242 -6.04 9.90 32.52
CA ASP A 242 -6.50 10.53 33.77
C ASP A 242 -8.02 10.80 33.81
N CYS A 243 -8.80 9.82 33.36
CA CYS A 243 -10.26 9.92 33.30
C CYS A 243 -10.95 9.71 34.66
N ALA A 244 -10.23 9.19 35.65
CA ALA A 244 -10.80 8.92 36.98
C ALA A 244 -11.06 10.23 37.73
N LYS A 245 -10.11 11.18 37.65
CA LYS A 245 -10.16 12.46 38.35
C LYS A 245 -10.72 13.58 37.49
N HIS A 246 -10.39 13.58 36.20
CA HIS A 246 -10.72 14.67 35.30
C HIS A 246 -11.40 14.11 34.07
N PHE A 247 -12.73 14.12 34.07
CA PHE A 247 -13.56 13.64 32.97
C PHE A 247 -14.72 14.60 32.75
N SER A 248 -14.96 14.96 31.50
CA SER A 248 -16.09 15.81 31.12
C SER A 248 -16.69 15.39 29.79
N THR A 249 -18.01 15.47 29.70
CA THR A 249 -18.78 15.43 28.45
C THR A 249 -19.39 16.79 28.11
N ASP A 250 -19.03 17.83 28.86
CA ASP A 250 -19.47 19.19 28.60
C ASP A 250 -18.93 19.64 27.23
N PRO A 251 -19.79 20.06 26.29
CA PRO A 251 -19.36 20.53 24.96
C PRO A 251 -18.29 21.62 25.02
N GLU A 252 -18.36 22.53 26.00
CA GLU A 252 -17.35 23.59 26.13
C GLU A 252 -16.00 23.02 26.55
N ALA A 253 -15.98 22.10 27.50
CA ALA A 253 -14.75 21.43 27.93
C ALA A 253 -14.15 20.58 26.80
N VAL A 254 -14.98 19.82 26.09
CA VAL A 254 -14.56 18.95 24.98
C VAL A 254 -13.98 19.74 23.80
N ALA A 255 -14.46 20.97 23.57
CA ALA A 255 -13.98 21.83 22.50
C ALA A 255 -12.68 22.59 22.83
N ILE A 256 -12.12 22.44 24.04
CA ILE A 256 -10.90 23.14 24.43
C ILE A 256 -9.72 22.64 23.59
N GLU A 257 -8.94 23.57 23.08
CA GLU A 257 -7.64 23.31 22.49
C GLU A 257 -6.60 24.14 23.26
N SER A 258 -5.37 23.67 23.35
CA SER A 258 -4.29 24.43 23.96
C SER A 258 -3.05 24.42 23.10
N ILE A 259 -2.12 25.33 23.38
CA ILE A 259 -0.80 25.37 22.71
C ILE A 259 -0.06 24.04 22.82
N ASP A 260 -0.38 23.21 23.81
CA ASP A 260 0.25 21.91 24.01
C ASP A 260 -0.62 20.75 23.56
N PHE A 261 -1.92 20.93 23.42
CA PHE A 261 -2.86 19.85 23.19
C PHE A 261 -3.87 20.27 22.13
N ALA A 262 -3.61 19.88 20.88
CA ALA A 262 -4.54 20.06 19.78
C ALA A 262 -5.23 18.72 19.47
N PRO A 263 -6.57 18.64 19.46
CA PRO A 263 -7.29 17.46 19.00
C PRO A 263 -7.15 17.29 17.48
N VAL A 264 -7.29 16.06 16.99
CA VAL A 264 -7.42 15.75 15.57
C VAL A 264 -8.81 16.13 15.06
N VAL A 265 -9.86 15.76 15.79
CA VAL A 265 -11.24 16.09 15.46
C VAL A 265 -11.54 17.52 15.94
N THR A 266 -11.61 18.44 14.99
CA THR A 266 -11.89 19.86 15.21
C THR A 266 -13.28 20.26 14.75
N GLY A 267 -13.86 21.29 15.35
CA GLY A 267 -15.22 21.76 15.04
C GLY A 267 -16.30 20.75 15.40
N SER A 268 -17.28 20.56 14.52
CA SER A 268 -18.43 19.67 14.77
C SER A 268 -18.02 18.19 14.70
N ALA A 269 -18.05 17.50 15.83
CA ALA A 269 -17.68 16.08 15.92
C ALA A 269 -18.52 15.16 14.99
N LEU A 270 -19.80 15.48 14.80
CA LEU A 270 -20.69 14.74 13.90
C LEU A 270 -20.20 14.75 12.44
N GLU A 271 -19.58 15.85 11.99
CA GLU A 271 -19.02 15.95 10.64
C GLU A 271 -17.77 15.08 10.45
N TRP A 272 -17.22 14.54 11.54
CA TRP A 272 -16.12 13.58 11.53
C TRP A 272 -16.60 12.14 11.71
N GLY A 273 -17.91 11.91 11.78
CA GLY A 273 -18.47 10.58 12.03
C GLY A 273 -18.43 10.17 13.50
N VAL A 274 -18.12 11.10 14.41
CA VAL A 274 -18.12 10.88 15.87
C VAL A 274 -19.53 11.04 16.40
N THR A 275 -20.03 10.04 17.12
CA THR A 275 -21.39 9.95 17.67
C THR A 275 -21.48 10.35 19.14
N GLY A 276 -20.35 10.43 19.82
CA GLY A 276 -20.27 10.80 21.22
C GLY A 276 -18.83 11.10 21.58
N ARG A 277 -18.62 12.10 22.44
CA ARG A 277 -17.29 12.62 22.73
C ARG A 277 -17.15 13.01 24.19
N ALA A 278 -15.97 12.78 24.75
CA ALA A 278 -15.60 13.21 26.09
C ALA A 278 -14.13 13.66 26.13
N LEU A 279 -13.79 14.39 27.19
CA LEU A 279 -12.43 14.82 27.51
C LEU A 279 -11.99 14.17 28.82
N CYS A 280 -10.77 13.65 28.82
CA CYS A 280 -10.02 13.35 30.02
C CYS A 280 -8.85 14.34 30.18
N GLY A 281 -8.49 14.65 31.43
CA GLY A 281 -7.46 15.63 31.75
C GLY A 281 -8.01 16.98 32.17
N GLU A 282 -7.11 17.88 32.57
CA GLU A 282 -7.46 19.18 33.13
C GLU A 282 -7.48 20.25 32.04
N PRO A 283 -8.67 20.74 31.63
CA PRO A 283 -8.78 21.85 30.70
C PRO A 283 -8.12 23.13 31.24
N ALA A 284 -7.66 23.98 30.33
CA ALA A 284 -7.08 25.26 30.72
C ALA A 284 -8.11 26.12 31.46
N GLY A 285 -7.70 26.68 32.60
CA GLY A 285 -8.45 27.65 33.38
C GLY A 285 -7.54 28.82 33.74
N ALA A 286 -7.38 29.11 35.03
CA ALA A 286 -6.31 30.02 35.50
C ALA A 286 -4.88 29.42 35.36
N GLN A 287 -4.77 28.14 35.00
CA GLN A 287 -3.54 27.39 34.83
C GLN A 287 -3.51 26.71 33.44
N ARG A 288 -2.31 26.32 32.99
CA ARG A 288 -2.08 25.63 31.73
C ARG A 288 -2.79 24.26 31.73
N ALA A 289 -3.38 23.88 30.60
CA ALA A 289 -4.02 22.57 30.43
C ALA A 289 -3.02 21.42 30.70
N ARG A 290 -3.51 20.29 31.21
CA ARG A 290 -2.66 19.14 31.54
C ARG A 290 -3.31 17.83 31.09
N ASN A 291 -2.50 16.99 30.43
CA ASN A 291 -2.83 15.61 30.07
C ASN A 291 -4.16 15.47 29.31
N LEU A 292 -4.47 16.40 28.39
CA LEU A 292 -5.72 16.33 27.64
C LEU A 292 -5.73 15.12 26.72
N SER A 293 -6.83 14.37 26.74
CA SER A 293 -7.09 13.26 25.83
C SER A 293 -8.58 13.19 25.51
N TRP A 294 -8.93 13.05 24.24
CA TRP A 294 -10.32 12.97 23.79
C TRP A 294 -10.72 11.52 23.57
N LEU A 295 -11.95 11.21 23.94
CA LEU A 295 -12.55 9.89 23.84
C LEU A 295 -13.73 9.99 22.88
N ASP A 296 -13.70 9.22 21.80
CA ASP A 296 -14.72 9.25 20.76
C ASP A 296 -15.40 7.88 20.61
N THR A 297 -16.72 7.89 20.56
CA THR A 297 -17.50 6.82 19.92
C THR A 297 -17.75 7.20 18.47
N VAL A 298 -17.62 6.26 17.55
CA VAL A 298 -17.50 6.54 16.11
C VAL A 298 -18.52 5.72 15.33
N GLY A 299 -19.44 6.40 14.64
CA GLY A 299 -20.43 5.79 13.75
C GLY A 299 -19.92 5.59 12.33
N ASP A 300 -18.98 6.44 11.87
CA ASP A 300 -18.33 6.30 10.56
C ASP A 300 -16.80 6.40 10.68
N MET A 301 -16.18 5.24 10.92
CA MET A 301 -14.73 5.13 11.06
C MET A 301 -13.98 5.49 9.77
N LYS A 302 -14.59 5.29 8.60
CA LYS A 302 -13.94 5.64 7.33
C LYS A 302 -13.89 7.17 7.17
N LEU A 303 -14.97 7.87 7.51
CA LEU A 303 -15.02 9.33 7.49
C LEU A 303 -14.00 9.93 8.48
N LEU A 304 -13.97 9.44 9.72
CA LEU A 304 -13.02 9.88 10.74
C LEU A 304 -11.58 9.76 10.24
N GLN A 305 -11.18 8.58 9.78
CA GLN A 305 -9.83 8.35 9.27
C GLN A 305 -9.52 9.17 8.01
N THR A 306 -10.52 9.48 7.18
CA THR A 306 -10.32 10.27 5.95
C THR A 306 -9.97 11.70 6.29
N LYS A 307 -10.70 12.28 7.25
CA LYS A 307 -10.42 13.64 7.73
C LYS A 307 -9.11 13.70 8.52
N ALA A 308 -8.83 12.69 9.35
CA ALA A 308 -7.56 12.60 10.07
C ALA A 308 -6.36 12.49 9.13
N LYS A 309 -6.48 11.73 8.02
CA LYS A 309 -5.48 11.70 6.94
C LYS A 309 -5.24 13.10 6.38
N ALA A 310 -6.30 13.82 6.04
CA ALA A 310 -6.19 15.17 5.47
C ALA A 310 -5.47 16.13 6.43
N ALA A 311 -5.79 16.07 7.74
CA ALA A 311 -5.12 16.87 8.76
C ALA A 311 -3.62 16.52 8.89
N GLN A 312 -3.26 15.23 8.96
CA GLN A 312 -1.87 14.80 9.02
C GLN A 312 -1.07 15.23 7.78
N LEU A 313 -1.65 15.09 6.59
CA LEU A 313 -0.99 15.51 5.35
C LEU A 313 -0.86 17.02 5.24
N ALA A 314 -1.76 17.80 5.83
CA ALA A 314 -1.64 19.25 5.90
C ALA A 314 -0.46 19.65 6.80
N ASP A 315 -0.36 19.05 7.99
CA ASP A 315 0.78 19.28 8.90
C ASP A 315 2.10 18.85 8.27
N TYR A 316 2.15 17.65 7.70
CA TYR A 316 3.37 17.09 7.10
C TYR A 316 3.91 17.95 5.94
N LYS A 317 3.05 18.66 5.20
CA LYS A 317 3.47 19.52 4.09
C LYS A 317 4.26 20.75 4.53
N GLU A 318 4.12 21.19 5.79
CA GLU A 318 4.77 22.40 6.27
C GLU A 318 6.28 22.19 6.47
N ASP A 319 6.69 21.12 7.13
CA ASP A 319 8.09 20.87 7.51
C ASP A 319 8.55 19.41 7.35
N GLY A 320 7.73 18.55 6.74
CA GLY A 320 8.02 17.12 6.60
C GLY A 320 7.87 16.33 7.90
N ARG A 321 7.22 16.89 8.93
CA ARG A 321 6.95 16.22 10.21
C ARG A 321 5.52 16.51 10.65
N LEU A 322 5.01 15.67 11.55
CA LEU A 322 3.74 15.95 12.21
C LEU A 322 3.99 16.85 13.42
N LYS A 323 3.15 17.87 13.61
CA LYS A 323 3.22 18.76 14.78
C LYS A 323 3.23 17.96 16.08
N GLN A 324 4.09 18.35 17.02
CA GLN A 324 4.20 17.68 18.34
C GLN A 324 3.00 17.96 19.25
N THR A 325 2.37 19.12 19.06
CA THR A 325 1.18 19.55 19.79
C THR A 325 -0.09 18.87 19.27
N ALA A 326 -0.07 18.39 18.02
CA ALA A 326 -1.15 17.62 17.44
C ALA A 326 -1.23 16.23 18.08
N SER A 327 -2.40 15.94 18.65
CA SER A 327 -2.72 14.62 19.17
C SER A 327 -2.61 13.57 18.07
N ARG A 328 -2.22 12.36 18.46
CA ARG A 328 -2.30 11.20 17.58
C ARG A 328 -3.68 10.59 17.74
N LEU A 329 -4.27 10.13 16.64
CA LEU A 329 -5.54 9.41 16.64
C LEU A 329 -5.26 7.91 16.79
N LEU A 330 -5.61 7.35 17.94
CA LEU A 330 -5.53 5.92 18.22
C LEU A 330 -6.91 5.29 18.04
N VAL A 331 -6.99 4.27 17.20
CA VAL A 331 -8.21 3.71 16.65
C VAL A 331 -8.51 2.35 17.28
N GLY A 332 -9.76 2.15 17.67
CA GLY A 332 -10.38 0.85 17.93
C GLY A 332 -11.37 0.47 16.81
N GLU A 333 -12.26 -0.49 17.07
CA GLU A 333 -13.24 -0.96 16.07
C GLU A 333 -14.29 0.12 15.74
N ASN A 334 -14.89 0.70 16.78
CA ASN A 334 -15.95 1.71 16.71
C ASN A 334 -15.70 2.90 17.66
N ILE A 335 -14.45 3.06 18.09
CA ILE A 335 -14.01 4.05 19.06
C ILE A 335 -12.67 4.64 18.64
N ALA A 336 -12.36 5.84 19.12
CA ALA A 336 -11.04 6.43 18.98
C ALA A 336 -10.64 7.18 20.26
N VAL A 337 -9.33 7.34 20.44
CA VAL A 337 -8.74 8.15 21.50
C VAL A 337 -7.70 9.07 20.87
N GLU A 338 -7.76 10.34 21.22
CA GLU A 338 -6.82 11.35 20.74
C GLU A 338 -5.94 11.79 21.90
N THR A 339 -4.63 11.65 21.77
CA THR A 339 -3.71 12.16 22.78
C THR A 339 -2.33 12.44 22.20
N ASN A 340 -1.67 13.49 22.67
CA ASN A 340 -0.27 13.76 22.34
C ASN A 340 0.70 13.34 23.48
N SER A 341 0.21 12.77 24.58
CA SER A 341 1.02 12.21 25.66
C SER A 341 1.62 10.84 25.27
N PRO A 342 2.96 10.69 25.17
CA PRO A 342 3.58 9.42 24.80
C PRO A 342 3.27 8.28 25.80
N SER A 343 3.22 8.57 27.10
CA SER A 343 2.91 7.57 28.12
C SER A 343 1.47 7.08 28.03
N SER A 344 0.53 7.98 27.74
CA SER A 344 -0.88 7.64 27.49
C SER A 344 -1.01 6.74 26.25
N ARG A 345 -0.33 7.08 25.15
CA ARG A 345 -0.30 6.24 23.94
C ARG A 345 0.27 4.86 24.21
N HIS A 346 1.36 4.77 24.96
CA HIS A 346 1.92 3.48 25.36
C HIS A 346 0.87 2.60 26.08
N GLY A 347 0.15 3.16 27.06
CA GLY A 347 -0.93 2.44 27.74
C GLY A 347 -2.05 2.01 26.78
N LEU A 348 -2.45 2.88 25.85
CA LEU A 348 -3.47 2.59 24.85
C LEU A 348 -3.06 1.48 23.87
N TYR A 349 -1.76 1.39 23.51
CA TYR A 349 -1.25 0.26 22.71
C TYR A 349 -1.39 -1.07 23.44
N GLN A 350 -1.17 -1.10 24.76
CA GLN A 350 -1.42 -2.30 25.57
C GLN A 350 -2.91 -2.70 25.55
N LEU A 351 -3.80 -1.72 25.44
CA LEU A 351 -5.25 -1.91 25.28
C LEU A 351 -5.70 -2.18 23.83
N GLN A 352 -4.75 -2.44 22.92
CA GLN A 352 -4.98 -2.79 21.50
C GLN A 352 -5.50 -1.67 20.61
N PHE A 353 -5.53 -0.42 21.08
CA PHE A 353 -5.69 0.70 20.16
C PHE A 353 -4.46 0.80 19.26
N LEU A 354 -4.65 1.26 18.02
CA LEU A 354 -3.55 1.48 17.09
C LEU A 354 -3.58 2.90 16.54
N TYR A 355 -2.42 3.54 16.49
CA TYR A 355 -2.25 4.85 15.89
C TYR A 355 -2.50 4.78 14.37
N LEU A 356 -3.39 5.64 13.89
CA LEU A 356 -3.58 5.88 12.46
C LEU A 356 -2.43 6.72 11.90
N ASN A 357 -1.46 6.09 11.25
CA ASN A 357 -0.38 6.77 10.57
C ASN A 357 -0.66 6.90 9.07
N CYS A 358 -0.69 8.13 8.58
CA CYS A 358 -0.91 8.46 7.17
C CYS A 358 0.29 9.14 6.50
N VAL A 359 1.46 9.12 7.15
CA VAL A 359 2.68 9.70 6.59
C VAL A 359 3.15 8.87 5.39
N PRO A 360 3.42 9.49 4.23
CA PRO A 360 3.86 8.77 3.04
C PRO A 360 5.12 7.93 3.28
N GLY A 361 5.06 6.66 2.85
CA GLY A 361 6.13 5.67 2.99
C GLY A 361 6.54 5.34 4.41
N PHE A 362 5.63 5.53 5.36
CA PHE A 362 5.77 4.99 6.69
C PHE A 362 5.93 3.46 6.66
N SER A 363 6.91 2.98 7.42
CA SER A 363 7.09 1.57 7.73
C SER A 363 7.43 1.42 9.20
N ALA A 364 7.02 0.30 9.80
CA ALA A 364 7.38 -0.04 11.16
C ALA A 364 8.46 -1.13 11.17
N PRO A 365 9.44 -1.08 12.09
CA PRO A 365 10.39 -2.15 12.30
C PRO A 365 9.71 -3.48 12.66
N SER A 366 10.46 -4.57 12.50
CA SER A 366 10.04 -5.89 12.95
C SER A 366 9.63 -5.90 14.42
N GLY A 367 8.54 -6.62 14.73
CA GLY A 367 8.00 -6.74 16.09
C GLY A 367 6.88 -5.76 16.43
N TYR A 368 6.69 -4.72 15.62
CA TYR A 368 5.56 -3.80 15.75
C TYR A 368 4.35 -4.27 14.94
N ARG A 369 3.15 -3.93 15.44
CA ARG A 369 1.88 -4.23 14.79
C ARG A 369 1.62 -3.22 13.69
N LEU A 370 1.23 -3.74 12.53
CA LEU A 370 0.82 -2.99 11.36
C LEU A 370 -0.45 -3.62 10.78
N GLU A 371 -1.50 -2.85 10.69
CA GLU A 371 -2.79 -3.27 10.16
C GLU A 371 -3.34 -2.32 9.12
N LYS A 372 -4.24 -2.85 8.31
CA LYS A 372 -4.93 -2.08 7.27
C LYS A 372 -5.90 -1.09 7.92
N SER A 373 -5.79 0.19 7.55
CA SER A 373 -6.79 1.19 7.93
C SER A 373 -8.04 1.12 7.03
N LYS A 374 -9.09 1.87 7.37
CA LYS A 374 -10.30 2.00 6.54
C LYS A 374 -10.08 2.95 5.35
N VAL A 375 -8.97 3.67 5.31
CA VAL A 375 -8.71 4.74 4.34
C VAL A 375 -7.47 4.45 3.53
N GLU A 376 -7.63 4.64 2.23
CA GLU A 376 -6.55 4.59 1.27
C GLU A 376 -5.50 5.64 1.65
N GLY A 377 -4.31 5.24 2.08
CA GLY A 377 -3.16 6.12 2.35
C GLY A 377 -2.55 5.95 3.74
N CYS A 378 -3.14 5.09 4.57
CA CYS A 378 -2.84 5.03 5.99
C CYS A 378 -2.76 3.59 6.50
N VAL A 379 -2.02 3.41 7.58
CA VAL A 379 -1.92 2.17 8.33
C VAL A 379 -2.28 2.40 9.79
N LEU A 380 -2.72 1.34 10.46
CA LEU A 380 -2.87 1.30 11.91
C LEU A 380 -1.62 0.66 12.50
N THR A 381 -0.98 1.29 13.49
CA THR A 381 0.27 0.79 14.06
C THR A 381 0.43 1.09 15.55
N ASN A 382 1.28 0.34 16.23
CA ASN A 382 1.76 0.67 17.57
C ASN A 382 3.22 1.20 17.56
N TYR A 383 3.74 1.55 16.39
CA TYR A 383 5.08 2.13 16.21
C TYR A 383 5.02 3.65 16.00
N GLU A 384 5.85 4.37 16.75
CA GLU A 384 6.09 5.79 16.57
C GLU A 384 7.60 6.04 16.41
N PRO A 385 8.08 6.53 15.26
CA PRO A 385 9.51 6.75 15.02
C PRO A 385 10.17 7.69 16.04
N ASP A 386 9.44 8.72 16.48
CA ASP A 386 9.94 9.69 17.45
C ASP A 386 9.89 9.16 18.90
N ASN A 387 9.13 8.09 19.17
CA ASN A 387 8.94 7.51 20.50
C ASN A 387 8.82 5.97 20.40
N PRO A 388 9.89 5.26 19.99
CA PRO A 388 9.83 3.81 19.84
C PRO A 388 9.57 3.16 21.20
N LEU A 389 8.76 2.10 21.21
CA LEU A 389 8.53 1.29 22.40
C LEU A 389 9.78 0.43 22.64
N GLY A 390 10.60 0.85 23.60
CA GLY A 390 11.83 0.16 24.04
C GLY A 390 11.64 -0.63 25.32
#